data_AF-A0A0N4Z4Q5-F1
#
_entry.id   AF-A0A0N4Z4Q5-F1
#
_cell.length_a   1.000
_cell.length_b   1.000
_cell.length_c   1.000
_cell.angle_alpha   90.00
_cell.angle_beta   90.00
_cell.angle_gamma   90.00
#
_symmetry.space_group_name_H-M   'P 1'
#
loop_
_entity.id
_entity.type
_entity.pdbx_description
1 polymer ?
#
loop_
_entity_poly.entity_id
_entity_poly.type
_entity_poly.pdbx_seq_one_letter_code
_entity_poly.pdbx_strand_id
1 'polypeptide(L)'
;MSCSVNTTARFIILLISLITYLQTCHALTCYENKEDGSVVAVRNETWKYCAIVPALNSAYGTSEGRMFGLGPQNDWTEAYDNTFAFNDNMYKVLTVCILEKYDFSSISPKMNFGQTVEFIFRCVCNYDRCNSASTFNGYINSMKRDSF
;
A
#
# COMPACT_ATOMS: atom_id res chain seq x y z
N MET A 1 -21.72 -11.88 54.87
CA MET A 1 -21.68 -12.63 53.59
C MET A 1 -20.78 -11.86 52.65
N SER A 2 -19.51 -12.23 52.59
CA SER A 2 -18.51 -11.54 51.76
C SER A 2 -18.16 -12.48 50.62
N CYS A 3 -18.66 -12.18 49.42
CA CYS A 3 -18.35 -12.94 48.22
C CYS A 3 -16.88 -12.76 47.87
N SER A 4 -16.09 -13.82 48.01
CA SER A 4 -14.76 -13.95 47.42
C SER A 4 -14.89 -13.79 45.91
N VAL A 5 -14.51 -12.63 45.38
CA VAL A 5 -14.41 -12.42 43.93
C VAL A 5 -13.21 -13.24 43.47
N ASN A 6 -13.55 -14.40 42.91
CA ASN A 6 -12.67 -15.48 42.49
C ASN A 6 -11.47 -14.94 41.69
N THR A 7 -10.27 -15.05 42.25
CA THR A 7 -9.02 -14.54 41.67
C THR A 7 -8.78 -15.03 40.24
N THR A 8 -9.30 -16.22 39.92
CA THR A 8 -9.31 -16.84 38.59
C THR A 8 -10.09 -16.04 37.55
N ALA A 9 -11.24 -15.46 37.90
CA ALA A 9 -12.03 -14.65 36.98
C ALA A 9 -11.31 -13.36 36.58
N ARG A 10 -10.51 -12.78 37.48
CA ARG A 10 -9.71 -11.58 37.19
C ARG A 10 -8.58 -11.87 36.21
N PHE A 11 -7.90 -13.01 36.35
CA PHE A 11 -6.87 -13.44 35.39
C PHE A 11 -7.43 -13.72 34.01
N ILE A 12 -8.61 -14.34 33.92
CA ILE A 12 -9.27 -14.61 32.64
C ILE A 12 -9.65 -13.29 31.94
N ILE A 13 -10.20 -12.32 32.66
CA ILE A 13 -10.56 -11.00 32.10
C ILE A 13 -9.31 -10.25 31.62
N LEU A 14 -8.21 -10.28 32.38
CA LEU A 14 -6.92 -9.68 31.98
C LEU A 14 -6.33 -10.34 30.73
N LEU A 15 -6.44 -11.66 30.61
CA LEU A 15 -5.94 -12.39 29.44
C LEU A 15 -6.76 -12.07 28.18
N ILE A 16 -8.09 -12.03 28.30
CA ILE A 16 -8.99 -11.69 27.19
C ILE A 16 -8.73 -10.25 26.71
N SER A 17 -8.61 -9.30 27.65
CA SER A 17 -8.32 -7.91 27.31
C SER A 17 -6.95 -7.73 26.64
N LEU A 18 -5.92 -8.47 27.07
CA LEU A 18 -4.61 -8.48 26.43
C LEU A 18 -4.64 -9.06 25.01
N ILE A 19 -5.38 -10.16 24.78
CA ILE A 19 -5.55 -10.76 23.45
C ILE A 19 -6.27 -9.80 22.51
N THR A 20 -7.32 -9.11 22.98
CA THR A 20 -8.02 -8.10 22.16
C THR A 20 -7.16 -6.89 21.84
N TYR A 21 -6.19 -6.54 22.71
CA TYR A 21 -5.28 -5.43 22.47
C TYR A 21 -4.17 -5.79 21.45
N LEU A 22 -3.78 -7.05 21.39
CA LEU A 22 -2.76 -7.55 20.46
C LEU A 22 -3.26 -7.71 19.01
N GLN A 23 -4.58 -7.63 18.78
CA GLN A 23 -5.20 -7.81 17.46
C GLN A 23 -5.51 -6.52 16.70
N THR A 24 -4.93 -5.37 17.09
CA THR A 24 -4.97 -4.18 16.23
C THR A 24 -3.98 -4.35 15.07
N CYS A 25 -4.24 -5.34 14.20
CA CYS A 25 -3.66 -5.32 12.86
C CYS A 25 -4.24 -4.07 12.18
N HIS A 26 -3.43 -3.03 12.04
CA HIS A 26 -3.82 -1.80 11.35
C HIS A 26 -4.02 -2.13 9.88
N ALA A 27 -5.22 -2.63 9.54
CA ALA A 27 -5.59 -2.92 8.18
C ALA A 27 -5.63 -1.62 7.39
N LEU A 28 -4.76 -1.53 6.39
CA LEU A 28 -4.57 -0.36 5.57
C LEU A 28 -5.76 -0.17 4.63
N THR A 29 -6.22 1.07 4.49
CA THR A 29 -7.25 1.46 3.53
C THR A 29 -6.61 2.14 2.33
N CYS A 30 -6.78 1.60 1.13
CA CYS A 30 -6.25 2.15 -0.12
C CYS A 30 -7.38 2.46 -1.10
N TYR A 31 -7.16 3.40 -2.02
CA TYR A 31 -8.03 3.54 -3.18
C TYR A 31 -7.70 2.47 -4.21
N GLU A 32 -8.74 1.88 -4.80
CA GLU A 32 -8.64 0.91 -5.90
C GLU A 32 -9.51 1.32 -7.08
N ASN A 33 -8.98 1.17 -8.30
CA ASN A 33 -9.79 1.23 -9.52
C ASN A 33 -10.57 -0.07 -9.70
N LYS A 34 -11.86 0.03 -9.99
CA LYS A 34 -12.74 -1.09 -10.38
C LYS A 34 -12.82 -1.22 -11.90
N GLU A 35 -13.32 -2.36 -12.35
CA GLU A 35 -13.50 -2.66 -13.78
C GLU A 35 -14.46 -1.69 -14.48
N ASP A 36 -15.42 -1.10 -13.74
CA ASP A 36 -16.34 -0.07 -14.23
C ASP A 36 -15.74 1.34 -14.27
N GLY A 37 -14.45 1.48 -13.95
CA GLY A 37 -13.72 2.75 -13.89
C GLY A 37 -13.95 3.54 -12.59
N SER A 38 -14.78 3.06 -11.67
CA SER A 38 -14.98 3.71 -10.38
C SER A 38 -13.76 3.54 -9.47
N VAL A 39 -13.56 4.50 -8.57
CA VAL A 39 -12.48 4.47 -7.57
C VAL A 39 -13.13 4.37 -6.19
N VAL A 40 -12.79 3.32 -5.43
CA VAL A 40 -13.36 3.07 -4.12
C VAL A 40 -12.28 2.85 -3.07
N ALA A 41 -12.56 3.21 -1.82
CA ALA A 41 -11.69 2.90 -0.70
C ALA A 41 -11.93 1.45 -0.26
N VAL A 42 -10.88 0.64 -0.29
CA VAL A 42 -10.89 -0.77 0.11
C VAL A 42 -9.94 -0.95 1.27
N ARG A 43 -10.37 -1.71 2.27
CA ARG A 43 -9.57 -2.04 3.45
C ARG A 43 -9.15 -3.50 3.38
N ASN A 44 -7.86 -3.78 3.58
CA ASN A 44 -7.33 -5.13 3.57
C ASN A 44 -6.25 -5.30 4.65
N GLU A 45 -6.39 -6.33 5.46
CA GLU A 45 -5.48 -6.65 6.58
C GLU A 45 -4.10 -7.10 6.12
N THR A 46 -3.98 -7.57 4.87
CA THR A 46 -2.72 -8.08 4.33
C THR A 46 -1.90 -7.01 3.62
N TRP A 47 -2.45 -5.81 3.42
CA TRP A 47 -1.74 -4.74 2.74
C TRP A 47 -0.84 -3.96 3.69
N LYS A 48 0.39 -3.71 3.21
CA LYS A 48 1.38 -2.86 3.87
C LYS A 48 1.51 -1.50 3.19
N TYR A 49 1.13 -1.40 1.93
CA TYR A 49 1.29 -0.18 1.13
C TYR A 49 0.07 0.08 0.25
N CYS A 50 -0.18 1.35 -0.04
CA CYS A 50 -1.01 1.76 -1.17
C CYS A 50 -0.10 2.20 -2.30
N ALA A 51 -0.49 1.89 -3.53
CA ALA A 51 0.25 2.21 -4.72
C ALA A 51 -0.56 3.05 -5.70
N ILE A 52 0.19 3.78 -6.52
CA ILE A 52 -0.31 4.45 -7.70
C ILE A 52 0.65 4.26 -8.88
N VAL A 53 0.09 3.89 -10.03
CA VAL A 53 0.67 4.15 -11.35
C VAL A 53 -0.02 5.40 -11.89
N PRO A 54 0.62 6.57 -11.83
CA PRO A 54 -0.05 7.81 -12.19
C PRO A 54 -0.37 7.86 -13.68
N ALA A 55 -1.43 8.59 -14.03
CA ALA A 55 -1.68 8.94 -15.42
C ALA A 55 -0.47 9.72 -15.96
N LEU A 56 0.22 9.15 -16.95
CA LEU A 56 1.38 9.76 -17.61
C LEU A 56 1.10 9.85 -19.11
N ASN A 57 1.89 10.66 -19.81
CA ASN A 57 1.90 10.58 -21.26
C ASN A 57 2.37 9.17 -21.69
N SER A 58 1.88 8.69 -22.82
CA SER A 58 1.92 7.29 -23.27
C SER A 58 3.30 6.61 -23.38
N ALA A 59 4.39 7.30 -23.02
CA ALA A 59 5.74 6.76 -23.06
C ALA A 59 6.10 5.89 -21.84
N TYR A 60 5.51 6.12 -20.65
CA TYR A 60 5.99 5.50 -19.39
C TYR A 60 4.88 5.06 -18.44
N GLY A 61 3.64 4.93 -18.93
CA GLY A 61 2.52 4.58 -18.08
C GLY A 61 1.19 4.51 -18.82
N THR A 62 0.13 4.45 -18.03
CA THR A 62 -1.24 4.36 -18.51
C THR A 62 -1.81 5.76 -18.77
N SER A 63 -2.69 5.87 -19.77
CA SER A 63 -3.46 7.10 -20.04
C SER A 63 -4.37 7.48 -18.87
N GLU A 64 -4.74 6.49 -18.05
CA GLU A 64 -5.54 6.63 -16.85
C GLU A 64 -4.75 6.19 -15.62
N GLY A 65 -4.85 6.92 -14.52
CA GLY A 65 -4.14 6.59 -13.29
C GLY A 65 -4.73 5.33 -12.64
N ARG A 66 -3.87 4.42 -12.20
CA ARG A 66 -4.25 3.19 -11.48
C ARG A 66 -3.81 3.26 -10.03
N MET A 67 -4.71 2.92 -9.14
CA MET A 67 -4.56 2.93 -7.69
C MET A 67 -4.92 1.53 -7.19
N PHE A 68 -4.13 0.99 -6.26
CA PHE A 68 -4.35 -0.35 -5.72
C PHE A 68 -3.61 -0.54 -4.39
N GLY A 69 -4.03 -1.55 -3.62
CA GLY A 69 -3.33 -1.97 -2.41
C GLY A 69 -2.25 -3.02 -2.67
N LEU A 70 -1.20 -3.00 -1.85
CA LEU A 70 -0.05 -3.89 -1.95
C LEU A 70 0.20 -4.63 -0.64
N GLY A 71 0.28 -5.96 -0.76
CA GLY A 71 0.67 -6.88 0.29
C GLY A 71 1.66 -7.92 -0.24
N PRO A 72 2.16 -8.82 0.62
CA PRO A 72 3.15 -9.83 0.22
C PRO A 72 2.62 -10.83 -0.82
N GLN A 73 1.30 -10.87 -1.02
CA GLN A 73 0.65 -11.77 -1.98
C GLN A 73 0.70 -11.27 -3.42
N ASN A 74 0.82 -9.95 -3.62
CA ASN A 74 0.73 -9.32 -4.94
C ASN A 74 1.94 -8.45 -5.30
N ASP A 75 2.90 -8.28 -4.41
CA ASP A 75 4.16 -7.58 -4.68
C ASP A 75 5.29 -8.01 -3.72
N TRP A 76 6.53 -7.74 -4.10
CA TRP A 76 7.71 -7.94 -3.26
C TRP A 76 7.87 -6.78 -2.26
N THR A 77 7.00 -6.76 -1.26
CA THR A 77 6.90 -5.69 -0.26
C THR A 77 8.19 -5.43 0.53
N GLU A 78 9.03 -6.46 0.68
CA GLU A 78 10.34 -6.36 1.34
C GLU A 78 11.27 -5.34 0.65
N ALA A 79 11.10 -5.11 -0.65
CA ALA A 79 11.86 -4.09 -1.40
C ALA A 79 11.59 -2.67 -0.86
N TYR A 80 10.42 -2.43 -0.27
CA TYR A 80 10.03 -1.14 0.29
C TYR A 80 10.25 -1.05 1.80
N ASP A 81 10.14 -2.19 2.50
CA ASP A 81 10.18 -2.29 3.96
C ASP A 81 11.39 -1.57 4.57
N ASN A 82 12.58 -1.80 4.00
CA ASN A 82 13.81 -1.14 4.48
C ASN A 82 13.74 0.38 4.30
N THR A 83 13.22 0.84 3.17
CA THR A 83 13.12 2.28 2.88
C THR A 83 12.16 2.99 3.82
N PHE A 84 10.99 2.39 4.09
CA PHE A 84 10.02 2.96 5.04
C PHE A 84 10.43 2.76 6.51
N ALA A 85 11.33 1.83 6.81
CA ALA A 85 11.92 1.67 8.13
C ALA A 85 12.92 2.79 8.49
N PHE A 86 13.45 3.53 7.51
CA PHE A 86 14.23 4.76 7.75
C PHE A 86 13.32 5.92 8.17
N ASN A 87 12.69 5.78 9.33
CA ASN A 87 11.86 6.79 9.95
C ASN A 87 12.37 7.02 11.38
N ASP A 88 12.87 8.22 11.66
CA ASP A 88 13.29 8.64 13.00
C ASP A 88 12.57 9.92 13.43
N ASN A 89 12.96 10.51 14.57
CA ASN A 89 12.32 11.74 15.06
C ASN A 89 12.62 12.98 14.19
N MET A 90 13.57 12.92 13.26
CA MET A 90 14.03 14.04 12.45
C MET A 90 13.48 13.98 11.02
N TYR A 91 13.30 12.80 10.43
CA TYR A 91 12.72 12.65 9.10
C TYR A 91 11.90 11.37 8.95
N LYS A 92 10.91 11.43 8.05
CA LYS A 92 10.03 10.32 7.69
C LYS A 92 9.95 10.18 6.19
N VAL A 93 10.13 8.97 5.68
CA VAL A 93 9.82 8.65 4.28
C VAL A 93 8.31 8.49 4.13
N LEU A 94 7.70 9.34 3.30
CA LEU A 94 6.24 9.31 3.03
C LEU A 94 5.89 8.51 1.77
N THR A 95 6.81 8.45 0.81
CA THR A 95 6.59 7.76 -0.45
C THR A 95 7.91 7.31 -1.07
N VAL A 96 7.84 6.25 -1.88
CA VAL A 96 8.91 5.78 -2.75
C VAL A 96 8.35 5.66 -4.17
N CYS A 97 9.02 6.25 -5.15
CA CYS A 97 8.64 6.13 -6.56
C CYS A 97 9.73 5.41 -7.35
N ILE A 98 9.32 4.44 -8.16
CA ILE A 98 10.20 3.51 -8.87
C ILE A 98 9.80 3.50 -10.34
N LEU A 99 10.80 3.52 -11.21
CA LEU A 99 10.64 3.25 -12.64
C LEU A 99 11.01 1.79 -12.88
N GLU A 100 10.02 0.97 -13.18
CA GLU A 100 10.14 -0.46 -13.35
C GLU A 100 10.23 -0.79 -14.84
N LYS A 101 11.20 -1.63 -15.21
CA LYS A 101 11.34 -2.20 -16.56
C LYS A 101 10.87 -3.66 -16.51
N TYR A 102 9.80 -3.96 -17.22
CA TYR A 102 9.33 -5.32 -17.42
C TYR A 102 9.84 -5.82 -18.77
N ASP A 103 10.54 -6.95 -18.76
CA ASP A 103 11.03 -7.61 -19.96
C ASP A 103 10.28 -8.92 -20.14
N PHE A 104 9.37 -8.95 -21.12
CA PHE A 104 8.50 -10.10 -21.40
C PHE A 104 9.08 -11.01 -22.48
N SER A 105 10.32 -10.76 -22.94
CA SER A 105 10.97 -11.53 -24.01
C SER A 105 11.06 -13.03 -23.72
N SER A 106 11.16 -13.43 -22.46
CA SER A 106 11.24 -14.83 -22.04
C SER A 106 9.89 -15.56 -21.99
N ILE A 107 8.76 -14.83 -21.97
CA ILE A 107 7.42 -15.41 -21.77
C ILE A 107 6.71 -15.64 -23.11
N SER A 108 7.01 -14.86 -24.15
CA SER A 108 6.44 -15.08 -25.49
C SER A 108 7.43 -14.78 -26.61
N PRO A 109 8.29 -15.74 -27.00
CA PRO A 109 9.24 -15.56 -28.10
C PRO A 109 8.55 -15.38 -29.48
N LYS A 110 7.23 -15.52 -29.57
CA LYS A 110 6.43 -15.30 -30.79
C LYS A 110 5.71 -13.94 -30.83
N MET A 111 5.82 -13.10 -29.80
CA MET A 111 5.35 -11.71 -29.85
C MET A 111 6.33 -10.85 -30.66
N ASN A 112 6.40 -11.10 -31.97
CA ASN A 112 6.89 -10.11 -32.91
C ASN A 112 5.80 -9.04 -33.04
N PHE A 113 5.96 -7.89 -32.38
CA PHE A 113 5.58 -6.54 -32.86
C PHE A 113 5.90 -5.51 -31.75
N GLY A 114 7.17 -5.09 -31.67
CA GLY A 114 7.55 -3.74 -31.18
C GLY A 114 7.59 -3.44 -29.68
N GLN A 115 7.06 -4.27 -28.78
CA GLN A 115 7.07 -3.99 -27.32
C GLN A 115 7.34 -5.24 -26.48
N THR A 116 8.58 -5.73 -26.49
CA THR A 116 9.03 -6.79 -25.56
C THR A 116 9.40 -6.24 -24.18
N VAL A 117 9.54 -4.91 -24.09
CA VAL A 117 9.92 -4.19 -22.88
C VAL A 117 8.86 -3.13 -22.59
N GLU A 118 8.31 -3.16 -21.37
CA GLU A 118 7.40 -2.14 -20.87
C GLU A 118 8.03 -1.40 -19.69
N PHE A 119 7.72 -0.11 -19.57
CA PHE A 119 8.13 0.71 -18.43
C PHE A 119 6.91 1.17 -17.66
N ILE A 120 6.94 0.99 -16.34
CA ILE A 120 5.89 1.46 -15.44
C ILE A 120 6.53 2.35 -14.39
N PHE A 121 6.08 3.60 -14.31
CA PHE A 121 6.39 4.45 -13.18
C PHE A 121 5.33 4.25 -12.09
N ARG A 122 5.75 3.87 -10.89
CA ARG A 122 4.87 3.56 -9.76
C ARG A 122 5.36 4.23 -8.49
N CYS A 123 4.44 4.77 -7.70
CA CYS A 123 4.74 5.27 -6.37
C CYS A 123 3.99 4.47 -5.30
N VAL A 124 4.61 4.28 -4.15
CA VAL A 124 4.05 3.57 -3.00
C VAL A 124 4.12 4.43 -1.74
N CYS A 125 3.19 4.22 -0.82
CA CYS A 125 3.10 4.90 0.48
C CYS A 125 2.45 3.98 1.52
N ASN A 126 2.69 4.22 2.81
CA ASN A 126 2.36 3.27 3.89
C ASN A 126 1.33 3.80 4.90
N TYR A 127 0.40 4.64 4.46
CA TYR A 127 -0.65 5.20 5.32
C TYR A 127 -2.00 5.27 4.61
N ASP A 128 -3.09 5.38 5.38
CA ASP A 128 -4.44 5.28 4.84
C ASP A 128 -4.70 6.31 3.75
N ARG A 129 -5.21 5.81 2.61
CA ARG A 129 -5.73 6.60 1.48
C ARG A 129 -4.70 7.55 0.86
N CYS A 130 -3.42 7.27 1.07
CA CYS A 130 -2.30 8.07 0.57
C CYS A 130 -2.20 8.09 -0.96
N ASN A 131 -2.82 7.14 -1.66
CA ASN A 131 -2.88 7.05 -3.12
C ASN A 131 -4.11 7.73 -3.74
N SER A 132 -4.65 8.78 -3.12
CA SER A 132 -5.92 9.43 -3.51
C SER A 132 -5.93 10.22 -4.81
N ALA A 133 -4.77 10.62 -5.32
CA ALA A 133 -4.67 11.46 -6.52
C ALA A 133 -4.29 10.62 -7.73
N SER A 134 -4.95 10.77 -8.88
CA SER A 134 -4.71 9.96 -10.09
C SER A 134 -3.50 10.38 -10.95
N THR A 135 -2.88 11.52 -10.64
CA THR A 135 -1.73 12.07 -11.37
C THR A 135 -0.51 12.19 -10.46
N PHE A 136 0.69 12.18 -11.04
CA PHE A 136 1.93 12.29 -10.26
C PHE A 136 1.99 13.60 -9.47
N ASN A 137 1.70 14.74 -10.12
CA ASN A 137 1.69 16.04 -9.46
C ASN A 137 0.64 16.12 -8.35
N GLY A 138 -0.56 15.57 -8.58
CA GLY A 138 -1.58 15.48 -7.55
C GLY A 138 -1.11 14.66 -6.35
N TYR A 139 -0.48 13.51 -6.60
CA TYR A 139 0.03 12.61 -5.58
C TYR A 139 1.12 13.27 -4.72
N ILE A 140 2.15 13.85 -5.35
CA ILE A 140 3.23 14.54 -4.62
C ILE A 140 2.70 15.73 -3.82
N ASN A 141 1.72 16.47 -4.36
CA ASN A 141 1.12 17.58 -3.61
C ASN A 141 0.26 17.10 -2.44
N SER A 142 -0.39 15.94 -2.52
CA SER A 142 -1.07 15.33 -1.38
C SER A 142 -0.07 14.93 -0.29
N MET A 143 1.04 14.28 -0.67
CA MET A 143 2.11 13.92 0.27
C MET A 143 2.65 15.13 1.04
N LYS A 144 2.86 16.26 0.34
CA LYS A 144 3.30 17.51 0.97
C LYS A 144 2.28 18.12 1.92
N ARG A 145 0.97 17.88 1.72
CA ARG A 145 -0.05 18.35 2.66
C ARG A 145 -0.08 17.46 3.89
N ASP A 146 0.07 16.16 3.70
CA ASP A 146 0.04 15.15 4.76
C ASP A 146 1.33 15.15 5.62
N SER A 147 2.35 15.92 5.23
CA SER A 147 3.60 16.08 5.97
C SER A 147 3.57 17.12 7.10
N PHE A 148 2.47 17.86 7.25
CA PHE A 148 2.27 18.92 8.26
C PHE A 148 1.15 18.53 9.23
#